data_AF-A0A2A3YAB0-F1
#
_entry.id   AF-A0A2A3YAB0-F1
#
_cell.length_a   1.000
_cell.length_b   1.000
_cell.length_c   1.000
_cell.angle_alpha   90.00
_cell.angle_beta   90.00
_cell.angle_gamma   90.00
#
_symmetry.space_group_name_H-M   'P 1'
#
loop_
_entity.id
_entity.type
_entity.pdbx_description
1 polymer ?
#
loop_
_entity_poly.entity_id
_entity_poly.type
_entity_poly.pdbx_seq_one_letter_code
_entity_poly.pdbx_strand_id
1 'polypeptide(L)'
;MKPAELLDNQEFMVNTPRKDIHLSLSDDQYDDLTSALEAHRDSMQQFARESVLGFGLDSTYWSHRVTEVQDLLEAVRRLAAGESPDAVKQDLQHHSHEHPQQ
;
A
#
# COMPACT_ATOMS: atom_id res chain seq x y z
N MET A 1 31.74 15.52 37.16
CA MET A 1 31.11 15.74 35.85
C MET A 1 30.97 14.39 35.17
N LYS A 2 29.76 13.86 35.07
CA LYS A 2 29.45 12.63 34.31
C LYS A 2 28.69 13.07 33.06
N PRO A 3 29.03 12.60 31.84
CA PRO A 3 28.24 12.91 30.66
C PRO A 3 26.93 12.10 30.71
N ALA A 4 25.82 12.77 30.38
CA ALA A 4 24.52 12.15 30.24
C ALA A 4 24.53 11.26 29.00
N GLU A 5 24.29 9.96 29.20
CA GLU A 5 24.00 9.01 28.14
C GLU A 5 22.65 9.40 27.51
N LEU A 6 22.73 9.89 26.28
CA LEU A 6 21.60 10.25 25.44
C LEU A 6 20.98 8.95 24.93
N LEU A 7 19.84 8.59 25.52
CA LEU A 7 19.10 7.37 25.22
C LEU A 7 18.73 7.30 23.73
N ASP A 8 19.01 6.11 23.19
CA ASP A 8 18.55 5.56 21.92
C ASP A 8 17.05 5.84 21.72
N ASN A 9 16.73 6.79 20.84
CA ASN A 9 15.36 6.97 20.35
C ASN A 9 15.07 5.87 19.33
N GLN A 10 14.86 4.66 19.83
CA GLN A 10 14.30 3.57 19.05
C GLN A 10 12.84 3.92 18.78
N GLU A 11 12.59 4.52 17.61
CA GLU A 11 11.25 4.72 17.09
C GLU A 11 10.49 3.40 17.17
N PHE A 12 9.40 3.42 17.95
CA PHE A 12 8.45 2.32 18.08
C PHE A 12 7.78 2.12 16.72
N MET A 13 8.45 1.39 15.83
CA MET A 13 7.83 0.85 14.63
C MET A 13 6.83 -0.18 15.14
N VAL A 14 5.58 0.25 15.28
CA VAL A 14 4.47 -0.59 15.70
C VAL A 14 4.28 -1.65 14.62
N ASN A 15 5.00 -2.76 14.78
CA ASN A 15 4.89 -3.93 13.93
C ASN A 15 3.55 -4.59 14.25
N THR A 16 2.47 -3.93 13.84
CA THR A 16 1.14 -4.52 13.89
C THR A 16 1.21 -5.74 12.98
N PRO A 17 0.91 -6.96 13.50
CA PRO A 17 0.99 -8.15 12.69
C PRO A 17 0.08 -7.96 11.48
N ARG A 18 0.65 -8.10 10.28
CA ARG A 18 -0.13 -8.04 9.03
C ARG A 18 -1.23 -9.08 9.11
N LYS A 19 -2.47 -8.62 9.02
CA LYS A 19 -3.64 -9.50 8.94
C LYS A 19 -3.70 -10.05 7.53
N ASP A 20 -3.64 -11.37 7.43
CA ASP A 20 -3.87 -12.07 6.17
C ASP A 20 -5.38 -12.33 6.05
N ILE A 21 -5.97 -11.94 4.92
CA ILE A 21 -7.38 -12.16 4.63
C ILE A 21 -7.43 -13.09 3.42
N HIS A 22 -7.77 -14.35 3.66
CA HIS A 22 -8.04 -15.31 2.59
C HIS A 22 -9.41 -15.02 1.99
N LEU A 23 -9.43 -14.54 0.75
CA LEU A 23 -10.65 -14.30 -0.01
C LEU A 23 -10.81 -15.38 -1.08
N SER A 24 -11.99 -15.99 -1.13
CA SER A 24 -12.43 -16.84 -2.24
C SER A 24 -13.49 -16.09 -3.00
N LEU A 25 -13.13 -15.50 -4.14
CA LEU A 25 -13.99 -14.64 -4.94
C LEU A 25 -14.39 -15.34 -6.25
N SER A 26 -15.61 -15.10 -6.72
CA SER A 26 -16.02 -15.42 -8.08
C SER A 26 -15.53 -14.39 -9.09
N ASP A 27 -15.61 -14.69 -10.38
CA ASP A 27 -15.17 -13.77 -11.45
C ASP A 27 -15.86 -12.40 -11.37
N ASP A 28 -17.20 -12.36 -11.22
CA ASP A 28 -17.93 -11.10 -11.05
C ASP A 28 -17.47 -10.30 -9.81
N GLN A 29 -17.09 -10.98 -8.73
CA GLN A 29 -16.60 -10.32 -7.52
C GLN A 29 -15.19 -9.75 -7.69
N TYR A 30 -14.36 -10.37 -8.54
CA TYR A 30 -13.07 -9.81 -8.94
C TYR A 30 -13.24 -8.55 -9.80
N ASP A 31 -14.23 -8.53 -10.70
CA ASP A 31 -14.53 -7.35 -11.53
C ASP A 31 -15.05 -6.18 -10.68
N ASP A 32 -15.96 -6.47 -9.74
CA ASP A 32 -16.46 -5.49 -8.77
C ASP A 32 -15.33 -4.93 -7.91
N LEU A 33 -14.46 -5.80 -7.38
CA LEU A 33 -13.31 -5.40 -6.56
C LEU A 33 -12.32 -4.56 -7.37
N THR A 34 -12.03 -4.95 -8.61
CA THR A 34 -11.15 -4.20 -9.51
C THR A 34 -11.70 -2.80 -9.75
N SER A 35 -12.99 -2.69 -10.08
CA SER A 35 -13.66 -1.41 -10.33
C SER A 35 -13.64 -0.51 -9.09
N ALA A 36 -13.88 -1.08 -7.90
CA ALA A 36 -13.83 -0.34 -6.64
C ALA A 36 -12.42 0.19 -6.33
N LEU A 37 -11.38 -0.63 -6.57
CA LEU A 37 -9.99 -0.22 -6.38
C LEU A 37 -9.55 0.85 -7.37
N GLU A 38 -9.99 0.78 -8.64
CA GLU A 38 -9.76 1.81 -9.65
C GLU A 38 -10.35 3.16 -9.22
N ALA A 39 -11.63 3.16 -8.83
CA ALA A 39 -12.30 4.38 -8.35
C ALA A 39 -11.61 4.96 -7.10
N HIS A 40 -11.14 4.10 -6.21
CA HIS A 40 -10.42 4.53 -5.02
C HIS A 40 -9.07 5.15 -5.36
N ARG A 41 -8.27 4.50 -6.23
CA ARG A 41 -6.99 5.01 -6.73
C ARG A 41 -7.18 6.39 -7.39
N ASP A 42 -8.17 6.52 -8.26
CA ASP A 42 -8.44 7.77 -8.98
C ASP A 42 -8.85 8.91 -8.03
N SER A 43 -9.56 8.59 -6.95
CA SER A 43 -9.86 9.55 -5.87
C SER A 43 -8.58 10.00 -5.15
N MET A 44 -7.64 9.09 -4.86
CA MET A 44 -6.37 9.45 -4.24
C MET A 44 -5.47 10.27 -5.16
N GLN A 45 -5.50 10.00 -6.47
CA GLN A 45 -4.84 10.86 -7.46
C GLN A 45 -5.44 12.27 -7.46
N GLN A 46 -6.75 12.40 -7.26
CA GLN A 46 -7.40 13.70 -7.09
C GLN A 46 -6.90 14.41 -5.83
N PHE A 47 -6.80 13.70 -4.70
CA PHE A 47 -6.25 14.28 -3.46
C PHE A 47 -4.80 14.71 -3.60
N ALA A 48 -3.96 13.95 -4.33
CA ALA A 48 -2.60 14.36 -4.65
C ALA A 48 -2.58 15.70 -5.40
N ARG A 49 -3.45 15.87 -6.42
CA ARG A 49 -3.56 17.14 -7.16
C ARG A 49 -4.05 18.29 -6.28
N GLU A 50 -5.02 18.04 -5.42
CA GLU A 50 -5.59 19.07 -4.53
C GLU A 50 -4.64 19.46 -3.40
N SER A 51 -3.79 18.54 -2.94
CA SER A 51 -2.81 18.82 -1.88
C SER A 51 -1.76 19.86 -2.26
N VAL A 52 -1.45 19.99 -3.56
CA VAL A 52 -0.57 21.06 -4.08
C VAL A 52 -1.17 22.44 -3.81
N LEU A 53 -2.49 22.53 -3.63
CA LEU A 53 -3.21 23.76 -3.28
C LEU A 53 -3.33 23.98 -1.76
N GLY A 54 -2.71 23.14 -0.94
CA GLY A 54 -2.68 23.28 0.52
C GLY A 54 -3.84 22.65 1.27
N PHE A 55 -4.62 21.76 0.64
CA PHE A 55 -5.72 21.02 1.28
C PHE A 55 -5.31 19.59 1.65
N GLY A 56 -5.63 19.14 2.87
CA GLY A 56 -5.43 17.76 3.29
C GLY A 56 -3.97 17.39 3.59
N LEU A 57 -3.63 16.10 3.41
CA LEU A 57 -2.27 15.58 3.56
C LEU A 57 -1.40 15.93 2.35
N ASP A 58 -0.08 15.83 2.51
CA ASP A 58 0.89 16.19 1.47
C ASP A 58 0.75 15.34 0.18
N SER A 59 1.14 15.93 -0.95
CA SER A 59 1.11 15.26 -2.27
C SER A 59 1.93 13.98 -2.28
N THR A 60 3.04 13.94 -1.54
CA THR A 60 3.90 12.76 -1.42
C THR A 60 3.15 11.61 -0.75
N TYR A 61 2.39 11.91 0.30
CA TYR A 61 1.57 10.90 0.99
C TYR A 61 0.53 10.30 0.03
N TRP A 62 -0.22 11.14 -0.67
CA TRP A 62 -1.25 10.65 -1.60
C TRP A 62 -0.64 9.90 -2.79
N SER A 63 0.50 10.36 -3.29
CA SER A 63 1.21 9.66 -4.38
C SER A 63 1.66 8.26 -3.95
N HIS A 64 2.19 8.12 -2.73
CA HIS A 64 2.53 6.82 -2.17
C HIS A 64 1.30 5.90 -2.08
N ARG A 65 0.16 6.43 -1.61
CA ARG A 65 -1.09 5.67 -1.52
C ARG A 65 -1.63 5.24 -2.88
N VAL A 66 -1.46 6.07 -3.91
CA VAL A 66 -1.80 5.71 -5.29
C VAL A 66 -0.96 4.52 -5.75
N THR A 67 0.35 4.52 -5.48
CA THR A 67 1.23 3.38 -5.79
C THR A 67 0.79 2.12 -5.05
N GLU A 68 0.55 2.20 -3.74
CA GLU A 68 0.12 1.03 -2.95
C GLU A 68 -1.19 0.41 -3.47
N VAL A 69 -2.15 1.23 -3.91
CA VAL A 69 -3.39 0.72 -4.51
C VAL A 69 -3.19 0.21 -5.93
N GLN A 70 -2.25 0.78 -6.69
CA GLN A 70 -1.87 0.26 -8.00
C GLN A 70 -1.25 -1.15 -7.89
N ASP A 71 -0.39 -1.38 -6.90
CA ASP A 71 0.21 -2.68 -6.64
C ASP A 71 -0.84 -3.70 -6.19
N LEU A 72 -1.76 -3.29 -5.31
CA LEU A 72 -2.89 -4.13 -4.90
C LEU A 72 -3.79 -4.51 -6.08
N LEU A 73 -4.05 -3.57 -6.98
CA LEU A 73 -4.87 -3.78 -8.16
C LEU A 73 -4.22 -4.76 -9.14
N GLU A 74 -2.90 -4.70 -9.31
CA GLU A 74 -2.16 -5.70 -10.08
C GLU A 74 -2.27 -7.10 -9.44
N ALA A 75 -2.08 -7.20 -8.12
CA ALA A 75 -2.24 -8.44 -7.39
C ALA A 75 -3.65 -9.03 -7.57
N VAL A 76 -4.71 -8.22 -7.46
CA VAL A 76 -6.10 -8.65 -7.66
C VAL A 76 -6.32 -9.16 -9.09
N ARG A 77 -5.80 -8.48 -10.11
CA ARG A 77 -5.91 -8.92 -11.51
C ARG A 77 -5.19 -10.25 -11.77
N ARG A 78 -4.03 -10.46 -11.14
CA ARG A 78 -3.27 -11.71 -11.22
C ARG A 78 -4.02 -12.87 -10.55
N LEU A 79 -4.60 -12.62 -9.38
CA LEU A 79 -5.46 -13.60 -8.69
C LEU A 79 -6.71 -13.95 -9.53
N ALA A 80 -7.35 -12.95 -10.15
CA ALA A 80 -8.47 -13.16 -11.06
C ALA A 80 -8.08 -13.99 -12.30
N ALA A 81 -6.85 -13.84 -12.79
CA ALA A 81 -6.29 -14.66 -13.86
C ALA A 81 -5.93 -16.11 -13.44
N GLY A 82 -6.15 -16.47 -12.16
CA GLY A 82 -5.90 -17.80 -11.61
C GLY A 82 -4.48 -18.02 -11.11
N GLU A 83 -3.68 -16.96 -10.93
CA GLU A 83 -2.37 -17.08 -10.30
C GLU A 83 -2.50 -17.48 -8.81
N SER A 84 -1.54 -18.26 -8.29
CA SER A 84 -1.61 -18.70 -6.91
C SER A 84 -1.35 -17.54 -5.92
N PRO A 85 -2.07 -17.49 -4.79
CA PRO A 85 -1.92 -16.42 -3.81
C PRO A 85 -0.52 -16.37 -3.21
N ASP A 86 0.17 -17.50 -3.07
CA ASP A 86 1.56 -17.54 -2.61
C ASP A 86 2.52 -16.86 -3.58
N ALA A 87 2.36 -17.06 -4.89
CA ALA A 87 3.21 -16.44 -5.90
C ALA A 87 3.02 -14.92 -5.94
N VAL A 88 1.76 -14.47 -5.92
CA VAL A 88 1.42 -13.04 -5.86
C VAL A 88 1.97 -12.40 -4.58
N LYS A 89 1.85 -13.08 -3.43
CA LYS A 89 2.33 -12.59 -2.14
C LYS A 89 3.85 -12.51 -2.07
N GLN A 90 4.57 -13.47 -2.65
CA GLN A 90 6.03 -13.41 -2.71
C GLN A 90 6.48 -12.20 -3.52
N ASP A 91 5.91 -12.01 -4.71
CA ASP A 91 6.23 -10.87 -5.56
C ASP A 91 5.98 -9.54 -4.83
N LEU A 92 4.78 -9.34 -4.26
CA LEU A 92 4.46 -8.11 -3.53
C LEU A 92 5.42 -7.80 -2.36
N GLN A 93 5.97 -8.84 -1.73
CA GLN A 93 6.99 -8.67 -0.68
C GLN A 93 8.34 -8.24 -1.26
N HIS A 94 8.74 -8.69 -2.44
CA HIS A 94 9.97 -8.24 -3.10
C HIS A 94 9.90 -6.75 -3.46
N HIS A 95 8.79 -6.27 -4.02
CA HIS A 95 8.60 -4.85 -4.35
C HIS A 95 8.59 -3.94 -3.11
N SER A 96 8.09 -4.45 -1.97
CA SER A 96 8.11 -3.72 -0.69
C SER A 96 9.53 -3.50 -0.13
N HIS A 97 10.53 -4.31 -0.52
CA HIS A 97 11.90 -4.20 -0.04
C HIS A 97 12.80 -3.34 -0.94
N GLU A 98 12.34 -2.97 -2.14
CA GLU A 98 13.10 -2.17 -3.11
C GLU A 98 12.77 -0.67 -3.09
N HIS A 99 11.98 -0.19 -2.13
CA HIS A 99 11.80 1.24 -1.88
C HIS A 99 12.85 1.70 -0.86
N PRO A 100 14.05 2.19 -1.28
CA PRO A 100 14.96 2.84 -0.35
C PRO A 100 14.28 4.10 0.16
N GLN A 101 14.15 4.16 1.48
CA GLN A 101 13.81 5.34 2.25
C GLN A 101 14.85 6.42 1.90
N GLN A 102 14.49 7.35 1.01
CA GLN A 102 15.29 8.53 0.68
C GLN A 102 14.68 9.77 1.34
#